data_AF-A0A925DG39-F1
#
_entry.id   AF-A0A925DG39-F1
#
_cell.length_a   1.000
_cell.length_b   1.000
_cell.length_c   1.000
_cell.angle_alpha   90.00
_cell.angle_beta   90.00
_cell.angle_gamma   90.00
#
_symmetry.space_group_name_H-M   'P 1'
#
loop_
_entity.id
_entity.type
_entity.pdbx_description
1 polymer ?
#
loop_
_entity_poly.entity_id
_entity_poly.type
_entity_poly.pdbx_seq_one_letter_code
_entity_poly.pdbx_strand_id
1 'polypeptide(L)' 'LEAGSLVDLICAEHPLDTVAGLADTIAYELLTNLGPRLHREYRDA' A
#
# COMPACT_ATOMS: atom_id res chain seq x y z
N LEU A 1 -3.20 -12.08 -16.06
CA LEU A 1 -3.63 -11.89 -14.66
C LEU A 1 -4.80 -12.83 -14.46
N GLU A 2 -4.65 -13.78 -13.55
CA GLU A 2 -5.70 -14.74 -13.20
C GLU A 2 -6.26 -14.42 -11.81
N ALA A 3 -7.49 -14.85 -11.54
CA ALA A 3 -8.09 -14.66 -10.21
C ALA A 3 -7.20 -15.31 -9.12
N GLY A 4 -6.94 -14.57 -8.04
CA GLY A 4 -6.04 -15.00 -6.97
C GLY A 4 -4.56 -14.64 -7.17
N SER A 5 -4.20 -13.97 -8.27
CA SER A 5 -2.84 -13.42 -8.43
C SER A 5 -2.56 -12.37 -7.34
N LEU A 6 -1.36 -12.39 -6.76
CA LEU A 6 -0.89 -11.36 -5.84
C LEU A 6 -0.70 -10.04 -6.61
N VAL A 7 -1.22 -8.95 -6.04
CA VAL A 7 -0.96 -7.59 -6.51
C VAL A 7 -0.26 -6.84 -5.41
N ASP A 8 0.99 -6.44 -5.67
CA ASP A 8 1.73 -5.57 -4.78
C ASP A 8 1.48 -4.12 -5.18
N LEU A 9 0.93 -3.33 -4.27
CA LEU A 9 0.58 -1.93 -4.50
C LEU A 9 1.72 -0.99 -4.14
N ILE A 10 2.67 -1.42 -3.30
CA ILE A 10 3.79 -0.60 -2.81
C ILE A 10 5.01 -1.50 -2.78
N CYS A 11 5.84 -1.40 -3.83
CA CYS A 11 7.00 -2.26 -4.04
C CYS A 11 8.23 -1.44 -4.43
N ALA A 12 9.37 -2.09 -4.70
CA ALA A 12 10.59 -1.40 -5.10
C ALA A 12 10.42 -0.64 -6.44
N GLU A 13 9.61 -1.18 -7.35
CA GLU A 13 9.30 -0.61 -8.66
C GLU A 13 8.24 0.50 -8.57
N HIS A 14 7.38 0.46 -7.55
CA HIS A 14 6.36 1.47 -7.24
C HIS A 14 6.57 1.99 -5.81
N PRO A 15 7.56 2.86 -5.61
CA PRO A 15 7.88 3.35 -4.28
C PRO A 15 6.72 4.19 -3.72
N LEU A 16 6.62 4.18 -2.39
CA LEU A 16 5.52 4.80 -1.65
C LEU A 16 5.24 6.25 -2.07
N ASP A 17 6.28 7.07 -2.22
CA ASP A 17 6.14 8.48 -2.60
C ASP A 17 5.55 8.64 -4.02
N THR A 18 5.92 7.77 -4.95
CA THR A 18 5.35 7.77 -6.31
C THR A 18 3.88 7.40 -6.28
N VAL A 19 3.51 6.38 -5.50
CA VAL A 19 2.10 5.95 -5.34
C VAL A 19 1.28 7.06 -4.68
N ALA A 20 1.82 7.73 -3.67
CA ALA A 20 1.16 8.86 -3.02
C ALA A 20 0.94 10.03 -4.00
N GLY A 21 1.94 10.32 -4.85
CA GLY A 21 1.81 11.32 -5.91
C GLY A 21 0.72 10.98 -6.94
N LEU A 22 0.52 9.71 -7.27
CA LEU A 22 -0.59 9.27 -8.14
C LEU A 22 -1.97 9.49 -7.49
N ALA A 23 -2.04 9.44 -6.15
CA ALA A 23 -3.25 9.65 -5.37
C ALA A 23 -3.43 11.11 -4.90
N ASP A 24 -2.61 12.04 -5.42
CA ASP A 24 -2.61 13.47 -5.06
C ASP A 24 -2.49 13.70 -3.53
N THR A 25 -1.63 12.93 -2.89
CA THR A 25 -1.39 12.95 -1.44
C THR A 25 0.09 12.72 -1.14
N ILE A 26 0.44 12.64 0.15
CA ILE A 26 1.79 12.35 0.64
C ILE A 26 1.86 10.94 1.25
N ALA A 27 3.06 10.38 1.27
CA ALA A 27 3.33 9.04 1.81
C ALA A 27 2.76 8.81 3.22
N TYR A 28 2.88 9.81 4.09
CA TYR A 28 2.38 9.72 5.46
C TYR A 28 0.86 9.56 5.53
N GLU A 29 0.11 10.35 4.76
CA GLU A 29 -1.35 10.24 4.68
C GLU A 29 -1.75 8.89 4.09
N LEU A 30 -1.05 8.41 3.07
CA LEU A 30 -1.32 7.11 2.47
C LEU A 30 -1.15 5.96 3.49
N LEU A 31 -0.11 5.98 4.32
CA LEU A 31 0.12 4.94 5.35
C LEU A 31 -0.82 5.06 6.55
N THR A 32 -1.20 6.27 6.94
CA THR A 32 -2.02 6.51 8.14
C THR A 32 -3.51 6.40 7.85
N ASN A 33 -3.94 6.63 6.61
CA ASN A 33 -5.34 6.58 6.20
C ASN A 33 -5.76 5.17 5.72
N LEU A 34 -4.94 4.14 5.99
CA LEU A 34 -5.33 2.74 5.81
C LEU A 34 -6.43 2.37 6.81
N GLY A 35 -7.67 2.42 6.33
CA GLY A 35 -8.86 2.18 7.14
C GLY A 35 -8.96 0.74 7.70
N PRO A 36 -9.98 0.48 8.54
CA PRO A 36 -10.12 -0.80 9.26
C PRO A 36 -10.45 -2.00 8.36
N ARG A 37 -10.74 -1.79 7.07
CA ARG A 37 -11.00 -2.87 6.10
C ARG A 37 -9.74 -3.62 5.68
N LEU A 38 -8.57 -3.05 5.94
CA LEU A 38 -7.30 -3.69 5.64
C LEU A 38 -6.92 -4.65 6.78
N HIS A 39 -6.71 -5.93 6.44
CA HIS A 39 -6.15 -6.88 7.39
C HIS A 39 -4.67 -6.54 7.65
N ARG A 40 -4.26 -6.55 8.93
CA ARG A 40 -2.88 -6.26 9.35
C ARG A 40 -2.26 -7.52 9.95
N GLU A 41 -1.16 -7.98 9.36
CA GLU A 41 -0.34 -9.08 9.87
C GLU A 41 0.93 -8.50 10.50
N TYR A 42 1.18 -8.79 11.78
CA TYR A 42 2.38 -8.39 12.50
C TYR A 42 3.30 -9.60 12.61
N ARG A 43 4.49 -9.54 12.02
CA ARG A 43 5.38 -10.71 11.86
C ARG A 43 6.45 -10.84 12.94
N ASP A 44 6.72 -9.78 13.69
CA ASP A 44 7.81 -9.70 14.67
C ASP A 44 7.33 -9.30 16.08
N ALA A 45 6.08 -9.66 16.44
CA ALA A 45 5.49 -9.36 17.75
C ALA A 45 5.88 -10.37 18.83
#